data_AF-A0AAE6NNX9-F1
#
_entry.id   AF-A0AAE6NNX9-F1
#
_cell.length_a   1.000
_cell.length_b   1.000
_cell.length_c   1.000
_cell.angle_alpha   90.00
_cell.angle_beta   90.00
_cell.angle_gamma   90.00
#
_symmetry.space_group_name_H-M   'P 1'
#
loop_
_entity.id
_entity.type
_entity.pdbx_description
1 polymer ?
#
loop_
_entity_poly.entity_id
_entity_poly.type
_entity_poly.pdbx_seq_one_letter_code
_entity_poly.pdbx_strand_id
1 'polypeptide(L)'
;MNDLEQLKRLCPPPANRSDQALPAWESVEQGLGIRLPDDYKRLFEEYGPGSFYDFLSLYQPQSLETIDIEVQTPKILASLEKRCEWTDYSLPYPIAWLQPVAVTDNGEYVFWVAETKSNPDLWGIAINEASGDDWFTFDGTITAFLRRLCEGLEVPLFPDSLLERPPSFRSSSYTPEDWRRAHAINTAPDTGPVDSEDIREWARSQGYDVAPRGRIPAAIRDAYEQAHR
;
A
#
# COMPACT_ATOMS: atom_id res chain seq x y z
N MET A 1 -7.93 -8.28 -28.93
CA MET A 1 -8.73 -7.46 -27.99
C MET A 1 -7.89 -7.34 -26.73
N ASN A 2 -7.64 -6.14 -26.23
CA ASN A 2 -6.76 -5.90 -25.07
C ASN A 2 -7.39 -6.50 -23.80
N ASP A 3 -6.60 -7.00 -22.84
CA ASP A 3 -7.07 -7.58 -21.57
C ASP A 3 -7.99 -6.61 -20.81
N LEU A 4 -7.65 -5.32 -20.78
CA LEU A 4 -8.48 -4.28 -20.17
C LEU A 4 -9.89 -4.18 -20.81
N GLU A 5 -9.98 -4.31 -22.13
CA GLU A 5 -11.28 -4.25 -22.83
C GLU A 5 -12.14 -5.49 -22.58
N GLN A 6 -11.51 -6.64 -22.36
CA GLN A 6 -12.21 -7.86 -21.93
C GLN A 6 -12.64 -7.77 -20.46
N LEU A 7 -11.76 -7.26 -19.59
CA LEU A 7 -12.06 -7.00 -18.19
C LEU A 7 -13.28 -6.08 -18.05
N LYS A 8 -13.34 -4.98 -18.80
CA LYS A 8 -14.48 -4.05 -18.82
C LYS A 8 -15.81 -4.69 -19.23
N ARG A 9 -15.79 -5.78 -20.00
CA ARG A 9 -17.00 -6.53 -20.38
C ARG A 9 -17.45 -7.47 -19.27
N LEU A 10 -16.50 -8.08 -18.55
CA LEU A 10 -16.78 -9.03 -17.47
C LEU A 10 -17.14 -8.31 -16.16
N CYS A 11 -16.42 -7.24 -15.85
CA CYS A 11 -16.58 -6.42 -14.65
C CYS A 11 -16.63 -4.95 -15.08
N PRO A 12 -17.82 -4.41 -15.43
CA PRO A 12 -17.94 -3.05 -15.93
C PRO A 12 -17.40 -1.99 -14.94
N PRO A 13 -16.72 -0.95 -15.43
CA PRO A 13 -16.28 0.16 -14.59
C PRO A 13 -17.49 0.93 -14.03
N PRO A 14 -17.32 1.69 -12.93
CA PRO A 14 -18.40 2.45 -12.32
C PRO A 14 -19.00 3.47 -13.30
N ALA A 15 -20.33 3.57 -13.33
CA ALA A 15 -21.06 4.43 -14.28
C ALA A 15 -20.74 5.92 -14.09
N ASN A 16 -20.52 6.35 -12.85
CA ASN A 16 -20.02 7.66 -12.52
C ASN A 16 -18.55 7.49 -12.15
N ARG A 17 -17.65 8.03 -12.97
CA ARG A 17 -16.23 8.12 -12.58
C ARG A 17 -16.12 8.99 -11.34
N SER A 18 -15.22 8.62 -10.44
CA SER A 18 -14.85 9.49 -9.32
C SER A 18 -14.39 10.84 -9.86
N ASP A 19 -14.83 11.95 -9.24
CA ASP A 19 -14.36 13.30 -9.56
C ASP A 19 -12.89 13.54 -9.11
N GLN A 20 -12.22 12.50 -8.64
CA GLN A 20 -10.82 12.54 -8.25
C GLN A 20 -9.92 12.79 -9.47
N ALA A 21 -9.04 13.78 -9.34
CA ALA A 21 -8.04 14.10 -10.34
C ALA A 21 -7.15 12.88 -10.63
N LEU A 22 -6.72 12.74 -11.89
CA LEU A 22 -5.76 11.71 -12.24
C LEU A 22 -4.43 11.93 -11.47
N PRO A 23 -3.74 10.85 -11.10
CA PRO A 23 -2.48 10.95 -10.39
C PRO A 23 -1.42 11.64 -11.24
N ALA A 24 -0.53 12.40 -10.60
CA ALA A 24 0.66 12.91 -11.26
C ALA A 24 1.68 11.76 -11.44
N TRP A 25 1.47 10.90 -12.44
CA TRP A 25 2.20 9.65 -12.64
C TRP A 25 3.72 9.81 -12.59
N GLU A 26 4.27 10.86 -13.20
CA GLU A 26 5.72 11.12 -13.17
C GLU A 26 6.24 11.36 -11.74
N SER A 27 5.51 12.12 -10.92
CA SER A 27 5.87 12.33 -9.50
C SER A 27 5.79 11.03 -8.70
N VAL A 28 4.75 10.21 -8.95
CA VAL A 28 4.55 8.92 -8.29
C VAL A 28 5.68 7.94 -8.63
N GLU A 29 6.00 7.80 -9.92
CA GLU A 29 7.08 6.95 -10.40
C GLU A 29 8.45 7.41 -9.86
N GLN A 30 8.67 8.73 -9.77
CA GLN A 30 9.84 9.30 -9.12
C GLN A 30 9.91 8.96 -7.63
N GLY A 31 8.80 9.07 -6.91
CA GLY A 31 8.70 8.73 -5.49
C GLY A 31 8.99 7.24 -5.20
N LEU A 32 8.47 6.35 -6.05
CA LEU A 32 8.71 4.90 -5.96
C LEU A 32 10.09 4.48 -6.50
N GLY A 33 10.76 5.32 -7.30
CA GLY A 33 12.03 4.97 -7.95
C GLY A 33 11.90 3.83 -8.98
N ILE A 34 10.71 3.69 -9.58
CA ILE A 34 10.37 2.74 -10.64
C ILE A 34 9.33 3.36 -11.58
N ARG A 35 9.31 2.91 -12.84
CA ARG A 35 8.15 3.16 -13.70
C ARG A 35 7.05 2.15 -13.39
N LEU A 36 5.80 2.59 -13.43
CA LEU A 36 4.65 1.72 -13.22
C LEU A 36 4.16 1.16 -14.56
N PRO A 37 3.60 -0.07 -14.59
CA PRO A 37 3.04 -0.65 -15.80
C PRO A 37 1.98 0.24 -16.45
N ASP A 38 1.97 0.32 -17.78
CA ASP A 38 1.00 1.14 -18.51
C ASP A 38 -0.43 0.60 -18.36
N ASP A 39 -0.60 -0.71 -18.21
CA ASP A 39 -1.92 -1.32 -18.03
C ASP A 39 -2.54 -0.97 -16.68
N TYR A 40 -1.74 -0.82 -15.63
CA TYR A 40 -2.17 -0.30 -14.34
C TYR A 40 -2.65 1.15 -14.40
N LYS A 41 -1.89 2.03 -15.06
CA LYS A 41 -2.26 3.45 -15.23
C LYS A 41 -3.59 3.57 -15.98
N ARG A 42 -3.76 2.81 -17.06
CA ARG A 42 -5.01 2.77 -17.84
C ARG A 42 -6.17 2.14 -17.08
N LEU A 43 -5.90 1.11 -16.27
CA LEU A 43 -6.89 0.52 -15.37
C LEU A 43 -7.40 1.57 -14.37
N PHE A 44 -6.48 2.32 -13.74
CA PHE A 44 -6.84 3.40 -12.81
C PHE A 44 -7.63 4.51 -13.50
N GLU A 45 -7.26 4.91 -14.73
CA GLU A 45 -8.00 5.91 -15.50
C GLU A 45 -9.45 5.52 -15.82
N GLU A 46 -9.73 4.21 -15.94
CA GLU A 46 -11.04 3.68 -16.30
C GLU A 46 -11.91 3.37 -15.07
N TYR A 47 -11.34 2.73 -14.05
CA TYR A 47 -12.06 2.28 -12.86
C TYR A 47 -11.99 3.28 -11.71
N GLY A 48 -10.91 4.05 -11.65
CA GLY A 48 -10.60 4.89 -10.51
C GLY A 48 -10.31 4.10 -9.24
N PRO A 49 -10.36 4.77 -8.08
CA PRO A 49 -10.20 4.13 -6.78
C PRO A 49 -11.32 3.11 -6.48
N GLY A 50 -10.95 1.96 -5.94
CA GLY A 50 -11.89 0.94 -5.50
C GLY A 50 -11.30 -0.45 -5.33
N SER A 51 -12.20 -1.42 -5.23
CA SER A 51 -11.87 -2.83 -5.08
C SER A 51 -12.64 -3.72 -6.06
N PHE A 52 -11.98 -4.77 -6.54
CA PHE A 52 -12.62 -5.86 -7.27
C PHE A 52 -13.20 -6.87 -6.27
N TYR A 53 -14.37 -7.40 -6.58
CA TYR A 53 -15.10 -8.36 -5.74
C TYR A 53 -15.41 -7.90 -4.32
N ASP A 54 -15.28 -6.59 -4.03
CA ASP A 54 -15.32 -6.09 -2.65
C ASP A 54 -14.32 -6.83 -1.74
N PHE A 55 -13.17 -7.17 -2.31
CA PHE A 55 -12.18 -8.05 -1.68
C PHE A 55 -10.75 -7.64 -2.04
N LEU A 56 -10.47 -7.38 -3.32
CA LEU A 56 -9.14 -7.05 -3.82
C LEU A 56 -9.04 -5.55 -4.10
N SER A 57 -8.40 -4.81 -3.19
CA SER A 57 -8.20 -3.37 -3.29
C SER A 57 -6.84 -3.07 -3.92
N LEU A 58 -6.82 -2.35 -5.05
CA LEU A 58 -5.56 -1.88 -5.62
C LEU A 58 -5.01 -0.76 -4.73
N TYR A 59 -3.69 -0.76 -4.49
CA TYR A 59 -3.00 0.40 -3.95
C TYR A 59 -3.09 1.55 -4.94
N GLN A 60 -3.26 2.77 -4.44
CA GLN A 60 -3.63 3.93 -5.24
C GLN A 60 -2.60 5.04 -5.01
N PRO A 61 -2.14 5.74 -6.05
CA PRO A 61 -1.25 6.88 -5.84
C PRO A 61 -1.99 8.08 -5.28
N GLN A 62 -1.30 8.88 -4.46
CA GLN A 62 -1.79 10.15 -3.94
C GLN A 62 -3.16 10.02 -3.26
N SER A 63 -3.25 9.01 -2.40
CA SER A 63 -4.47 8.48 -1.82
C SER A 63 -4.46 8.56 -0.29
N LEU A 64 -5.50 8.03 0.36
CA LEU A 64 -5.51 7.81 1.81
C LEU A 64 -4.29 6.99 2.23
N GLU A 65 -3.71 7.33 3.38
CA GLU A 65 -2.51 6.67 3.90
C GLU A 65 -2.61 5.14 3.89
N THR A 66 -3.78 4.58 4.18
CA THR A 66 -4.03 3.14 4.29
C THR A 66 -3.98 2.39 2.96
N ILE A 67 -4.20 3.07 1.83
CA ILE A 67 -4.21 2.47 0.49
C ILE A 67 -3.25 3.18 -0.47
N ASP A 68 -2.47 4.15 0.03
CA ASP A 68 -1.52 4.88 -0.78
C ASP A 68 -0.30 4.00 -1.14
N ILE A 69 -0.01 3.86 -2.43
CA ILE A 69 1.07 2.98 -2.90
C ILE A 69 2.46 3.43 -2.42
N GLU A 70 2.73 4.74 -2.39
CA GLU A 70 4.04 5.28 -1.98
C GLU A 70 4.23 5.11 -0.47
N VAL A 71 3.16 5.29 0.31
CA VAL A 71 3.17 5.13 1.76
C VAL A 71 3.24 3.68 2.20
N GLN A 72 2.46 2.79 1.56
CA GLN A 72 2.32 1.41 2.01
C GLN A 72 3.50 0.54 1.59
N THR A 73 4.10 0.81 0.43
CA THR A 73 5.25 0.05 -0.10
C THR A 73 6.35 -0.18 0.95
N PRO A 74 6.95 0.85 1.58
CA PRO A 74 8.03 0.64 2.55
C PRO A 74 7.56 -0.14 3.79
N LYS A 75 6.31 0.03 4.24
CA LYS A 75 5.76 -0.69 5.40
C LYS A 75 5.62 -2.20 5.12
N ILE A 76 5.16 -2.54 3.92
CA ILE A 76 4.95 -3.92 3.49
C ILE A 76 6.30 -4.62 3.29
N LEU A 77 7.23 -3.99 2.58
CA LEU A 77 8.56 -4.57 2.33
C LEU A 77 9.32 -4.79 3.64
N ALA A 78 9.30 -3.83 4.58
CA ALA A 78 9.89 -4.02 5.90
C ALA A 78 9.22 -5.15 6.71
N SER A 79 7.92 -5.39 6.50
CA SER A 79 7.21 -6.51 7.15
C SER A 79 7.63 -7.86 6.55
N LEU A 80 7.83 -7.93 5.23
CA LEU A 80 8.39 -9.11 4.56
C LEU A 80 9.83 -9.39 4.98
N GLU A 81 10.67 -8.36 5.11
CA GLU A 81 12.06 -8.48 5.59
C GLU A 81 12.11 -9.12 6.97
N LYS A 82 11.28 -8.63 7.91
CA LYS A 82 11.16 -9.22 9.25
C LYS A 82 10.69 -10.68 9.21
N ARG A 83 9.79 -11.02 8.29
CA ARG A 83 9.32 -12.40 8.12
C ARG A 83 10.42 -13.33 7.59
N CYS A 84 11.37 -12.80 6.79
CA CYS A 84 12.55 -13.54 6.34
C CYS A 84 13.57 -13.84 7.44
N GLU A 85 13.46 -13.19 8.61
CA GLU A 85 14.28 -13.54 9.78
C GLU A 85 13.82 -14.86 10.43
N TRP A 86 12.66 -15.41 10.05
CA TRP A 86 12.16 -16.69 10.53
C TRP A 86 12.85 -17.84 9.80
N THR A 87 13.24 -18.88 10.55
CA THR A 87 14.19 -19.92 10.12
C THR A 87 13.79 -20.75 8.91
N ASP A 88 12.51 -20.76 8.52
CA ASP A 88 11.96 -21.60 7.45
C ASP A 88 11.20 -20.80 6.37
N TYR A 89 11.22 -19.46 6.43
CA TYR A 89 10.48 -18.64 5.47
C TYR A 89 11.24 -18.50 4.15
N SER A 90 10.66 -19.01 3.05
CA SER A 90 11.24 -18.93 1.72
C SER A 90 10.46 -17.98 0.82
N LEU A 91 11.17 -17.09 0.13
CA LEU A 91 10.58 -16.19 -0.85
C LEU A 91 10.75 -16.76 -2.27
N PRO A 92 9.70 -16.70 -3.11
CA PRO A 92 9.84 -17.07 -4.53
C PRO A 92 10.70 -16.06 -5.31
N TYR A 93 10.79 -14.81 -4.84
CA TYR A 93 11.55 -13.73 -5.46
C TYR A 93 12.27 -12.87 -4.42
N PRO A 94 13.43 -12.27 -4.76
CA PRO A 94 14.05 -11.26 -3.91
C PRO A 94 13.09 -10.11 -3.57
N ILE A 95 13.10 -9.64 -2.32
CA ILE A 95 12.25 -8.51 -1.87
C ILE A 95 12.47 -7.26 -2.75
N ALA A 96 13.71 -7.03 -3.21
CA ALA A 96 14.05 -5.92 -4.10
C ALA A 96 13.32 -5.95 -5.46
N TRP A 97 12.71 -7.07 -5.82
CA TRP A 97 11.90 -7.23 -7.03
C TRP A 97 10.40 -7.12 -6.75
N LEU A 98 9.97 -7.06 -5.50
CA LEU A 98 8.55 -7.02 -5.15
C LEU A 98 8.08 -5.58 -5.03
N GLN A 99 7.12 -5.18 -5.86
CA GLN A 99 6.42 -3.90 -5.73
C GLN A 99 4.95 -4.17 -5.40
N PRO A 100 4.45 -3.78 -4.21
CA PRO A 100 3.03 -3.90 -3.88
C PRO A 100 2.14 -3.18 -4.90
N VAL A 101 1.08 -3.87 -5.33
CA VAL A 101 0.06 -3.36 -6.25
C VAL A 101 -1.36 -3.48 -5.68
N ALA A 102 -1.62 -4.47 -4.84
CA ALA A 102 -2.94 -4.64 -4.24
C ALA A 102 -2.85 -5.33 -2.88
N VAL A 103 -3.95 -5.29 -2.16
CA VAL A 103 -4.16 -5.99 -0.91
C VAL A 103 -5.57 -6.57 -0.88
N THR A 104 -5.72 -7.74 -0.29
CA THR A 104 -7.02 -8.33 -0.05
C THR A 104 -7.57 -7.92 1.32
N ASP A 105 -8.87 -8.07 1.52
CA ASP A 105 -9.51 -7.88 2.84
C ASP A 105 -9.01 -8.89 3.90
N ASN A 106 -8.43 -10.01 3.48
CA ASN A 106 -7.82 -11.01 4.37
C ASN A 106 -6.35 -10.70 4.70
N GLY A 107 -5.73 -9.74 3.99
CA GLY A 107 -4.36 -9.30 4.23
C GLY A 107 -3.30 -9.97 3.36
N GLU A 108 -3.69 -10.68 2.29
CA GLU A 108 -2.73 -11.08 1.25
C GLU A 108 -2.27 -9.82 0.51
N TYR A 109 -0.96 -9.65 0.37
CA TYR A 109 -0.40 -8.63 -0.50
C TYR A 109 -0.18 -9.22 -1.89
N VAL A 110 -0.51 -8.42 -2.89
CA VAL A 110 -0.26 -8.70 -4.30
C VAL A 110 0.86 -7.79 -4.76
N PHE A 111 1.85 -8.37 -5.45
CA PHE A 111 3.05 -7.69 -5.92
C PHE A 111 3.19 -7.83 -7.42
N TRP A 112 3.70 -6.79 -8.07
CA TRP A 112 4.43 -6.97 -9.32
C TRP A 112 5.81 -7.55 -9.05
N VAL A 113 6.27 -8.45 -9.92
CA VAL A 113 7.64 -9.00 -9.91
C VAL A 113 8.52 -8.18 -10.87
N ALA A 114 9.13 -7.13 -10.34
CA ALA A 114 9.91 -6.12 -11.04
C ALA A 114 11.40 -6.48 -11.23
N GLU A 115 11.70 -7.71 -11.67
CA GLU A 115 13.05 -8.32 -11.71
C GLU A 115 14.16 -7.41 -12.25
N THR A 116 13.92 -6.65 -13.32
CA THR A 116 14.94 -5.77 -13.92
C THR A 116 14.57 -4.29 -13.98
N LYS A 117 13.44 -3.87 -13.38
CA LYS A 117 12.84 -2.51 -13.48
C LYS A 117 12.65 -1.93 -14.92
N SER A 118 13.23 -2.56 -15.93
CA SER A 118 13.48 -2.00 -17.26
C SER A 118 12.28 -2.12 -18.20
N ASN A 119 11.39 -3.09 -17.95
CA ASN A 119 10.19 -3.31 -18.72
C ASN A 119 8.97 -3.62 -17.82
N PRO A 120 8.33 -2.58 -17.24
CA PRO A 120 7.17 -2.75 -16.36
C PRO A 120 6.00 -3.51 -16.98
N ASP A 121 5.83 -3.43 -18.29
CA ASP A 121 4.70 -4.06 -18.99
C ASP A 121 4.84 -5.59 -19.12
N LEU A 122 5.96 -6.15 -18.67
CA LEU A 122 6.20 -7.60 -18.60
C LEU A 122 6.19 -8.14 -17.18
N TRP A 123 5.91 -7.32 -16.15
CA TRP A 123 5.92 -7.80 -14.78
C TRP A 123 4.73 -8.71 -14.51
N GLY A 124 5.04 -9.93 -14.06
CA GLY A 124 4.06 -10.86 -13.53
C GLY A 124 3.58 -10.48 -12.13
N ILE A 125 2.71 -11.32 -11.57
CA ILE A 125 2.12 -11.15 -10.25
C ILE A 125 2.64 -12.22 -9.28
N ALA A 126 2.92 -11.83 -8.05
CA ALA A 126 3.12 -12.71 -6.91
C ALA A 126 2.16 -12.34 -5.78
N ILE A 127 1.62 -13.32 -5.06
CA ILE A 127 0.68 -13.13 -3.96
C ILE A 127 1.20 -13.95 -2.78
N ASN A 128 1.35 -13.32 -1.62
CA ASN A 128 1.71 -14.05 -0.40
C ASN A 128 0.46 -14.52 0.34
N GLU A 129 0.59 -15.62 1.08
CA GLU A 129 -0.39 -15.98 2.09
C GLU A 129 -0.29 -15.03 3.29
N ALA A 130 -1.44 -14.53 3.77
CA ALA A 130 -1.49 -13.57 4.86
C ALA A 130 -0.96 -14.14 6.18
N SER A 131 -1.33 -15.39 6.49
CA SER A 131 -1.05 -16.05 7.78
C SER A 131 -0.18 -17.31 7.69
N GLY A 132 0.33 -17.63 6.51
CA GLY A 132 1.24 -18.76 6.30
C GLY A 132 2.31 -18.40 5.28
N ASP A 133 3.06 -19.38 4.80
CA ASP A 133 4.29 -19.19 4.04
C ASP A 133 4.15 -19.46 2.54
N ASP A 134 2.94 -19.79 2.10
CA ASP A 134 2.68 -20.10 0.70
C ASP A 134 2.64 -18.85 -0.19
N TRP A 135 2.93 -19.07 -1.47
CA TRP A 135 2.91 -18.04 -2.50
C TRP A 135 2.21 -18.55 -3.75
N PHE A 136 1.45 -17.66 -4.38
CA PHE A 136 0.89 -17.88 -5.71
C PHE A 136 1.54 -16.93 -6.71
N THR A 137 1.85 -17.43 -7.91
CA THR A 137 2.43 -16.62 -8.99
C THR A 137 1.61 -16.72 -10.26
N PHE A 138 1.50 -15.61 -10.97
CA PHE A 138 0.80 -15.52 -12.25
C PHE A 138 1.67 -14.80 -13.28
N ASP A 139 1.89 -15.45 -14.42
CA ASP A 139 2.60 -14.86 -15.55
C ASP A 139 1.64 -14.03 -16.41
N GLY A 140 1.76 -12.71 -16.29
CA GLY A 140 0.93 -11.74 -17.00
C GLY A 140 0.68 -10.47 -16.20
N THR A 141 0.21 -9.44 -16.89
CA THR A 141 0.00 -8.11 -16.32
C THR A 141 -1.17 -8.06 -15.34
N ILE A 142 -1.34 -6.96 -14.60
CA ILE A 142 -2.43 -6.83 -13.62
C ILE A 142 -3.82 -6.89 -14.28
N THR A 143 -3.98 -6.30 -15.47
CA THR A 143 -5.24 -6.38 -16.22
C THR A 143 -5.53 -7.79 -16.72
N ALA A 144 -4.50 -8.54 -17.15
CA ALA A 144 -4.63 -9.95 -17.50
C ALA A 144 -5.02 -10.80 -16.28
N PHE A 145 -4.37 -10.58 -15.13
CA PHE A 145 -4.71 -11.27 -13.87
C PHE A 145 -6.16 -11.02 -13.45
N LEU A 146 -6.59 -9.75 -13.40
CA LEU A 146 -7.96 -9.38 -13.03
C LEU A 146 -8.99 -9.94 -14.02
N ARG A 147 -8.68 -9.93 -15.33
CA ARG A 147 -9.54 -10.56 -16.33
C ARG A 147 -9.67 -12.06 -16.06
N ARG A 148 -8.56 -12.76 -15.86
CA ARG A 148 -8.56 -14.21 -15.60
C ARG A 148 -9.31 -14.53 -14.31
N LEU A 149 -9.18 -13.70 -13.27
CA LEU A 149 -9.98 -13.80 -12.05
C LEU A 149 -11.48 -13.65 -12.33
N CYS A 150 -11.87 -12.72 -13.21
CA CYS A 150 -13.26 -12.58 -13.66
C CYS A 150 -13.76 -13.75 -14.53
N GLU A 151 -12.86 -14.53 -15.14
CA GLU A 151 -13.16 -15.74 -15.90
C GLU A 151 -13.16 -17.01 -15.05
N GLY A 152 -12.86 -16.90 -13.75
CA GLY A 152 -12.85 -18.03 -12.82
C GLY A 152 -11.47 -18.62 -12.54
N LEU A 153 -10.39 -17.85 -12.70
CA LEU A 153 -9.07 -18.25 -12.18
C LEU A 153 -9.13 -18.40 -10.67
N GLU A 154 -8.95 -19.63 -10.18
CA GLU A 154 -8.78 -19.91 -8.76
C GLU A 154 -7.37 -19.54 -8.31
N VAL A 155 -7.29 -18.71 -7.28
CA VAL A 155 -6.06 -18.41 -6.56
C VAL A 155 -6.17 -19.16 -5.23
N PRO A 156 -5.34 -20.18 -4.94
CA PRO A 156 -5.48 -21.01 -3.74
C PRO A 156 -5.46 -20.25 -2.40
N LEU A 157 -4.91 -19.04 -2.40
CA LEU A 157 -4.80 -18.17 -1.23
C LEU A 157 -6.08 -17.33 -0.98
N PHE A 158 -7.02 -17.32 -1.92
CA PHE A 158 -8.27 -16.59 -1.82
C PHE A 158 -9.38 -17.50 -1.28
N PRO A 159 -10.45 -16.94 -0.68
CA PRO A 159 -11.55 -17.75 -0.18
C PRO A 159 -12.28 -18.45 -1.33
N ASP A 160 -12.63 -19.72 -1.15
CA ASP A 160 -13.35 -20.55 -2.15
C ASP A 160 -14.65 -19.88 -2.65
N SER A 161 -15.31 -19.11 -1.78
CA SER A 161 -16.56 -18.42 -2.09
C SER A 161 -16.42 -17.15 -2.93
N LEU A 162 -15.19 -16.68 -3.20
CA LEU A 162 -14.94 -15.44 -3.94
C LEU A 162 -15.61 -15.47 -5.33
N LEU A 163 -15.43 -16.59 -6.05
CA LEU A 163 -15.89 -16.77 -7.43
C LEU A 163 -17.34 -17.28 -7.54
N GLU A 164 -17.99 -17.57 -6.41
CA GLU A 164 -19.44 -17.86 -6.38
C GLU A 164 -20.27 -16.61 -6.68
N ARG A 165 -19.68 -15.43 -6.54
CA ARG A 165 -20.29 -14.13 -6.81
C ARG A 165 -19.90 -13.64 -8.20
N PRO A 166 -20.78 -12.93 -8.93
CA PRO A 166 -20.41 -12.34 -10.20
C PRO A 166 -19.30 -11.29 -10.03
N PRO A 167 -18.43 -11.10 -11.05
CA PRO A 167 -17.45 -10.03 -11.04
C PRO A 167 -18.10 -8.67 -10.77
N SER A 168 -17.51 -7.91 -9.87
CA SER A 168 -18.01 -6.60 -9.46
C SER A 168 -16.88 -5.68 -9.07
N PHE A 169 -17.11 -4.37 -9.22
CA PHE A 169 -16.20 -3.34 -8.79
C PHE A 169 -16.93 -2.39 -7.83
N ARG A 170 -16.39 -2.21 -6.62
CA ARG A 170 -16.87 -1.21 -5.67
C ARG A 170 -15.96 0.00 -5.74
N SER A 171 -16.50 1.12 -6.24
CA SER A 171 -15.79 2.40 -6.22
C SER A 171 -15.63 2.91 -4.78
N SER A 172 -14.48 3.49 -4.49
CA SER A 172 -14.20 4.19 -3.24
C SER A 172 -14.07 5.67 -3.52
N SER A 173 -14.59 6.52 -2.63
CA SER A 173 -14.43 7.97 -2.75
C SER A 173 -13.78 8.51 -1.49
N TYR A 174 -12.68 9.23 -1.65
CA TYR A 174 -12.02 9.98 -0.59
C TYR A 174 -11.57 11.32 -1.17
N THR A 175 -11.40 12.32 -0.33
CA THR A 175 -11.01 13.64 -0.81
C THR A 175 -9.49 13.77 -0.84
N PRO A 176 -8.90 14.45 -1.84
CA PRO A 176 -7.46 14.73 -1.83
C PRO A 176 -6.98 15.53 -0.61
N GLU A 177 -7.87 16.16 0.15
CA GLU A 177 -7.51 16.80 1.41
C GLU A 177 -7.15 15.80 2.50
N ASP A 178 -7.69 14.58 2.43
CA ASP A 178 -7.44 13.52 3.40
C ASP A 178 -5.97 13.04 3.32
N TRP A 179 -5.40 12.94 2.13
CA TRP A 179 -3.97 12.61 1.96
C TRP A 179 -3.04 13.76 2.38
N ARG A 180 -3.40 15.01 2.05
CA ARG A 180 -2.60 16.20 2.43
C ARG A 180 -2.61 16.42 3.94
N ARG A 181 -3.73 16.19 4.62
CA ARG A 181 -3.79 16.24 6.10
C ARG A 181 -2.94 15.15 6.73
N ALA A 182 -2.99 13.92 6.24
CA ALA A 182 -2.15 12.83 6.76
C ALA A 182 -0.65 13.10 6.58
N HIS A 183 -0.24 13.61 5.42
CA HIS A 183 1.17 13.97 5.17
C HIS A 183 1.61 15.24 5.92
N ALA A 184 0.74 16.24 6.06
CA ALA A 184 1.04 17.45 6.85
C ALA A 184 1.22 17.15 8.34
N ILE A 185 0.51 16.14 8.87
CA ILE A 185 0.68 15.66 10.26
C ILE A 185 1.98 14.85 10.40
N ASN A 186 2.45 14.17 9.35
CA ASN A 186 3.70 13.41 9.32
C ASN A 186 4.94 14.27 9.01
N THR A 187 4.79 15.45 8.41
CA THR A 187 5.81 16.52 8.44
C THR A 187 5.67 17.36 9.70
N ALA A 188 5.92 16.75 10.86
CA ALA A 188 6.33 17.56 12.01
C ALA A 188 7.64 18.28 11.64
N PRO A 189 7.86 19.53 12.10
CA PRO A 189 9.15 20.17 11.92
C PRO A 189 10.22 19.26 12.52
N ASP A 190 11.35 19.16 11.83
CA ASP A 190 12.60 18.63 12.37
C ASP A 190 13.02 19.50 13.56
N THR A 191 12.40 19.25 14.71
CA THR A 191 12.97 19.65 15.98
C THR A 191 14.11 18.69 16.20
N GLY A 192 15.30 19.13 15.78
CA GLY A 192 16.56 18.42 16.03
C GLY A 192 16.61 17.91 17.48
N PRO A 193 17.33 16.81 17.74
CA PRO A 193 17.14 16.01 18.93
C PRO A 193 17.38 16.84 20.18
N VAL A 194 16.30 17.31 20.82
CA VAL A 194 16.35 17.67 22.23
C VAL A 194 16.57 16.36 22.96
N ASP A 195 17.71 16.24 23.63
CA ASP A 195 18.09 15.00 24.28
C ASP A 195 16.96 14.62 25.24
N SER A 196 16.39 13.43 25.02
CA SER A 196 15.26 12.99 25.82
C SER A 196 15.66 12.78 27.28
N GLU A 197 16.96 12.72 27.59
CA GLU A 197 17.46 12.79 28.97
C GLU A 197 17.27 14.17 29.60
N ASP A 198 17.60 15.26 28.91
CA ASP A 198 17.47 16.63 29.41
C ASP A 198 16.02 16.96 29.81
N ILE A 199 15.06 16.55 28.95
CA ILE A 199 13.63 16.73 29.22
C ILE A 199 13.21 15.95 30.48
N ARG A 200 13.74 14.74 30.67
CA ARG A 200 13.39 13.91 31.85
C ARG A 200 14.01 14.45 33.13
N GLU A 201 15.25 14.93 33.08
CA GLU A 201 15.90 15.55 34.23
C GLU A 201 15.17 16.81 34.67
N TRP A 202 14.85 17.69 33.73
CA TRP A 202 14.04 18.87 34.01
C TRP A 202 12.67 18.48 34.55
N ALA A 203 11.97 17.53 33.92
CA ALA A 203 10.64 17.12 34.35
C ALA A 203 10.63 16.59 35.79
N ARG A 204 11.63 15.78 36.17
CA ARG A 204 11.78 15.33 37.57
C ARG A 204 12.10 16.50 38.52
N SER A 205 12.90 17.47 38.09
CA SER A 205 13.19 18.68 38.87
C SER A 205 11.94 19.51 39.16
N GLN A 206 10.96 19.49 38.24
CA GLN A 206 9.67 20.16 38.37
C GLN A 206 8.59 19.29 39.06
N GLY A 207 8.94 18.07 39.48
CA GLY A 207 8.04 17.16 40.19
C GLY A 207 7.10 16.34 39.31
N TYR A 208 7.33 16.29 37.99
CA TYR A 208 6.58 15.39 37.10
C TYR A 208 7.05 13.93 37.26
N ASP A 209 6.09 13.01 37.29
CA ASP A 209 6.37 11.57 37.26
C ASP A 209 6.60 11.11 35.82
N VAL A 210 7.85 10.78 35.48
CA VAL A 210 8.26 10.38 34.13
C VAL A 210 9.06 9.09 34.20
N ALA A 211 8.62 8.10 33.42
CA ALA A 211 9.29 6.82 33.33
C ALA A 211 10.76 6.97 32.89
N PRO A 212 11.69 6.15 33.44
CA PRO A 212 13.13 6.26 33.15
C PRO A 212 13.47 5.94 31.68
N ARG A 213 12.59 5.22 30.97
CA ARG A 213 12.73 4.89 29.55
C ARG A 213 11.36 4.92 28.86
N GLY A 214 11.37 5.06 27.55
CA GLY A 214 10.16 5.09 26.72
C GLY A 214 9.68 6.50 26.39
N ARG A 215 8.49 6.58 25.78
CA ARG A 215 7.92 7.83 25.24
C ARG A 215 7.60 8.82 26.37
N ILE A 216 8.11 10.05 26.25
CA ILE A 216 7.75 11.15 27.16
C ILE A 216 6.37 11.68 26.75
N PRO A 217 5.40 11.81 27.66
CA PRO A 217 4.10 12.40 27.37
C PRO A 217 4.22 13.78 26.71
N ALA A 218 3.38 14.07 25.70
CA ALA A 218 3.45 15.32 24.94
C ALA A 218 3.33 16.56 25.85
N ALA A 219 2.46 16.52 26.86
CA ALA A 219 2.29 17.60 27.83
C ALA A 219 3.58 17.99 28.57
N ILE A 220 4.51 17.05 28.77
CA ILE A 220 5.78 17.29 29.46
C ILE A 220 6.80 17.92 28.50
N ARG A 221 6.77 17.51 27.22
CA ARG A 221 7.61 18.13 26.18
C ARG A 221 7.21 19.59 25.95
N ASP A 222 5.91 19.85 25.83
CA ASP A 222 5.38 21.20 25.65
C ASP A 222 5.73 22.11 26.85
N ALA A 223 5.66 21.57 28.07
CA ALA A 223 6.04 22.30 29.28
C ALA A 223 7.55 22.59 29.34
N TYR A 224 8.39 21.65 28.90
CA TYR A 224 9.84 21.84 28.81
C TYR A 224 10.19 22.92 27.78
N GLU A 225 9.58 22.88 26.60
CA GLU A 225 9.80 23.88 25.54
C GLU A 225 9.35 25.28 25.97
N GLN A 226 8.24 25.41 26.70
CA GLN A 226 7.79 26.68 27.26
C GLN A 226 8.74 27.24 28.33
N ALA A 227 9.37 26.38 29.13
CA ALA A 227 10.30 26.78 30.17
C ALA A 227 11.69 27.18 29.65
N HIS A 228 12.05 26.77 28.43
CA HIS A 228 13.34 27.03 27.79
C HIS A 228 13.24 27.92 26.55
N ARG A 229 12.13 28.67 26.44
CA ARG A 229 11.90 29.65 25.38
C ARG A 229 12.50 31.02 25.69
#